data_AF-A0AAW0NZ67-F1
#
_entry.id   AF-A0AAW0NZ67-F1
#
_cell.length_a   1.000
_cell.length_b   1.000
_cell.length_c   1.000
_cell.angle_alpha   90.00
_cell.angle_beta   90.00
_cell.angle_gamma   90.00
#
_symmetry.space_group_name_H-M   'P 1'
#
loop_
_entity.id
_entity.type
_entity.pdbx_description
1 polymer ?
#
loop_
_entity_poly.entity_id
_entity_poly.type
_entity_poly.pdbx_seq_one_letter_code
_entity_poly.pdbx_strand_id
1 'polypeptide(L)'
;MPGAAEGYGSLEENNPYSIMEITAVDVGVVAIKGLFSGRYLAMNDKGRLYASESFNRECEFVERIHELGYNTYASRHHSTEQPLPPGGAAGGRRRASAKRQWYVSINGKGRPRRGFKTRSTDKASLFLPRVLDHKDHEMVRRLRESQSAHHTHQHGGRERRRRRHRSRRGKDNHALD
;
A
#
# COMPACT_ATOMS: atom_id res chain seq x y z
N MET A 1 5.31 7.80 -1.28
CA MET A 1 4.77 9.14 -1.65
C MET A 1 4.83 10.08 -0.45
N PRO A 2 5.68 11.11 -0.45
CA PRO A 2 5.59 12.18 0.55
C PRO A 2 4.33 13.03 0.28
N GLY A 3 3.64 13.43 1.36
CA GLY A 3 2.47 14.31 1.30
C GLY A 3 2.87 15.78 1.11
N ALA A 4 1.96 16.59 0.60
CA ALA A 4 2.14 17.99 0.20
C ALA A 4 2.21 18.99 1.39
N ALA A 5 2.68 18.54 2.56
CA ALA A 5 3.04 19.46 3.63
C ALA A 5 4.36 20.14 3.22
N GLU A 6 4.25 21.38 2.74
CA GLU A 6 5.34 22.27 2.37
C GLU A 6 6.48 22.27 3.39
N GLY A 7 7.72 22.15 2.88
CA GLY A 7 8.95 22.36 3.62
C GLY A 7 9.32 21.19 4.53
N TYR A 8 10.29 20.38 4.08
CA TYR A 8 10.82 19.23 4.80
C TYR A 8 9.86 18.04 4.91
N GLY A 9 9.56 17.42 3.76
CA GLY A 9 9.59 15.96 3.73
C GLY A 9 11.00 15.49 4.11
N SER A 10 11.36 15.56 5.40
CA SER A 10 12.57 14.92 5.89
C SER A 10 12.35 13.43 5.73
N LEU A 11 13.02 12.83 4.77
CA LEU A 11 13.36 11.42 4.70
C LEU A 11 14.34 11.33 3.54
N GLU A 12 15.62 11.18 3.88
CA GLU A 12 16.79 11.04 3.00
C GLU A 12 16.42 10.72 1.55
N GLU A 13 16.79 11.62 0.62
CA GLU A 13 16.88 11.24 -0.79
C GLU A 13 17.64 9.91 -0.83
N ASN A 14 17.05 8.88 -1.46
CA ASN A 14 17.52 7.48 -1.49
C ASN A 14 17.06 6.55 -0.34
N ASN A 15 16.04 6.88 0.46
CA ASN A 15 15.46 5.88 1.37
C ASN A 15 14.64 4.82 0.59
N PRO A 16 15.04 3.53 0.55
CA PRO A 16 14.34 2.50 -0.20
C PRO A 16 12.88 2.30 0.26
N TYR A 17 12.57 2.61 1.51
CA TYR A 17 11.20 2.50 2.05
C TYR A 17 10.26 3.61 1.57
N SER A 18 10.77 4.60 0.82
CA SER A 18 9.95 5.65 0.20
C SER A 18 9.28 5.20 -1.11
N ILE A 19 9.79 4.12 -1.71
CA ILE A 19 9.28 3.54 -2.97
C ILE A 19 8.05 2.69 -2.67
N MET A 20 6.92 3.11 -3.24
CA MET A 20 5.63 2.45 -3.08
C MET A 20 5.09 2.02 -4.43
N GLU A 21 4.56 0.80 -4.48
CA GLU A 21 3.80 0.26 -5.60
C GLU A 21 2.31 0.56 -5.39
N ILE A 22 1.66 1.10 -6.42
CA ILE A 22 0.22 1.35 -6.45
C ILE A 22 -0.39 0.37 -7.44
N THR A 23 -1.35 -0.43 -6.98
CA THR A 23 -2.04 -1.43 -7.81
C THR A 23 -3.53 -1.15 -7.80
N ALA A 24 -4.15 -1.03 -8.96
CA ALA A 24 -5.61 -0.94 -9.06
C ALA A 24 -6.24 -2.28 -8.66
N VAL A 25 -7.17 -2.24 -7.70
CA VAL A 25 -7.92 -3.42 -7.24
C VAL A 25 -9.38 -3.36 -7.71
N ASP A 26 -9.88 -2.17 -8.03
CA ASP A 26 -11.20 -1.92 -8.61
C ASP A 26 -11.18 -0.55 -9.32
N VAL A 27 -12.24 -0.19 -10.02
CA VAL A 27 -12.38 1.13 -10.67
C VAL A 27 -12.28 2.24 -9.63
N GLY A 28 -11.20 3.02 -9.72
CA GLY A 28 -10.90 4.11 -8.77
C GLY A 28 -10.51 3.63 -7.38
N VAL A 29 -10.18 2.34 -7.18
CA VAL A 29 -9.71 1.80 -5.90
C VAL A 29 -8.33 1.18 -6.08
N VAL A 30 -7.43 1.53 -5.18
CA VAL A 30 -6.03 1.10 -5.19
C VAL A 30 -5.63 0.41 -3.89
N ALA A 31 -4.67 -0.48 -4.02
CA ALA A 31 -3.83 -0.95 -2.93
C ALA A 31 -2.46 -0.28 -3.03
N ILE A 32 -1.91 0.14 -1.90
CA ILE A 32 -0.60 0.79 -1.83
C ILE A 32 0.33 -0.11 -1.03
N LYS A 33 1.45 -0.54 -1.62
CA LYS A 33 2.40 -1.47 -1.01
C LYS A 33 3.81 -0.87 -0.96
N GLY A 34 4.48 -0.98 0.17
CA GLY A 34 5.91 -0.67 0.25
C GLY A 34 6.70 -1.73 -0.50
N LEU A 35 7.45 -1.34 -1.53
CA LEU A 35 8.10 -2.29 -2.43
C LEU A 35 9.15 -3.14 -1.69
N PHE A 36 9.95 -2.51 -0.83
CA PHE A 36 11.03 -3.16 -0.09
C PHE A 36 10.57 -3.86 1.18
N SER A 37 9.57 -3.31 1.88
CA SER A 37 9.01 -3.94 3.08
C SER A 37 8.06 -5.09 2.74
N GLY A 38 7.51 -5.11 1.52
CA GLY A 38 6.47 -6.05 1.11
C GLY A 38 5.14 -5.85 1.83
N ARG A 39 4.98 -4.78 2.62
CA ARG A 39 3.79 -4.53 3.45
C ARG A 39 2.82 -3.57 2.76
N TYR A 40 1.53 -3.84 2.93
CA TYR A 40 0.45 -2.98 2.43
C TYR A 40 0.18 -1.85 3.42
N LEU A 41 -0.03 -0.63 2.92
CA LEU A 41 -0.63 0.43 3.71
C LEU A 41 -2.08 0.04 4.01
N ALA A 42 -2.50 0.17 5.26
CA ALA A 42 -3.85 -0.14 5.68
C ALA A 42 -4.37 0.87 6.71
N MET A 43 -5.69 1.02 6.81
CA MET A 43 -6.34 1.90 7.79
C MET A 43 -7.39 1.14 8.59
N ASN A 44 -7.22 1.09 9.90
CA ASN A 44 -8.17 0.41 10.79
C ASN A 44 -9.40 1.26 11.15
N ASP A 45 -10.34 0.61 11.83
CA ASP A 45 -11.57 1.16 12.41
C ASP A 45 -11.36 2.37 13.35
N LYS A 46 -10.16 2.54 13.93
CA LYS A 46 -9.78 3.71 14.74
C LYS A 46 -9.19 4.84 13.90
N GLY A 47 -9.16 4.68 12.59
CA GLY A 47 -8.60 5.59 11.61
C GLY A 47 -7.08 5.66 11.65
N ARG A 48 -6.39 4.67 12.23
CA ARG A 48 -4.92 4.65 12.30
C ARG A 48 -4.37 3.94 11.07
N LEU A 49 -3.37 4.56 10.45
CA LEU A 49 -2.59 3.94 9.40
C LEU A 49 -1.60 2.94 10.00
N TYR A 50 -1.43 1.79 9.35
CA TYR A 50 -0.46 0.77 9.73
C TYR A 50 0.04 0.02 8.48
N ALA A 51 1.08 -0.79 8.67
CA ALA A 51 1.65 -1.63 7.63
C ALA A 51 1.19 -3.09 7.83
N SER A 52 0.31 -3.57 6.96
CA SER A 52 -0.22 -4.95 6.96
C SER A 52 0.71 -5.89 6.19
N GLU A 53 0.94 -7.09 6.72
CA GLU A 53 1.75 -8.12 6.05
C GLU A 53 0.98 -8.79 4.90
N SER A 54 -0.34 -8.90 5.02
CA SER A 54 -1.23 -9.48 4.02
C SER A 54 -2.23 -8.45 3.51
N PHE A 55 -2.62 -8.58 2.24
CA PHE A 55 -3.71 -7.77 1.68
C PHE A 55 -5.03 -8.10 2.38
N ASN A 56 -5.80 -7.06 2.72
CA ASN A 56 -7.11 -7.17 3.37
C ASN A 56 -7.97 -5.95 2.99
N ARG A 57 -9.23 -5.92 3.44
CA ARG A 57 -10.17 -4.82 3.14
C ARG A 57 -9.67 -3.46 3.61
N GLU A 58 -8.91 -3.39 4.70
CA GLU A 58 -8.35 -2.13 5.22
C GLU A 58 -7.24 -1.56 4.33
N CYS A 59 -6.75 -2.33 3.36
CA CYS A 59 -5.75 -1.91 2.36
C CYS A 59 -6.37 -1.24 1.12
N GLU A 60 -7.70 -1.16 1.04
CA GLU A 60 -8.40 -0.59 -0.12
C GLU A 60 -8.67 0.89 0.06
N PHE A 61 -8.11 1.70 -0.86
CA PHE A 61 -8.30 3.13 -0.87
C PHE A 61 -8.92 3.61 -2.18
N VAL A 62 -9.95 4.44 -2.07
CA VAL A 62 -10.51 5.18 -3.21
C VAL A 62 -9.52 6.27 -3.59
N GLU A 63 -8.95 6.18 -4.79
CA GLU A 63 -8.08 7.17 -5.36
C GLU A 63 -8.90 8.25 -6.05
N ARG A 64 -8.57 9.52 -5.78
CA ARG A 64 -9.08 10.65 -6.54
C ARG A 64 -7.93 11.56 -6.95
N ILE A 65 -7.88 11.85 -8.24
CA ILE A 65 -6.98 12.81 -8.84
C ILE A 65 -7.59 14.20 -8.64
N HIS A 66 -6.86 15.07 -7.97
CA HIS A 66 -7.21 16.47 -7.79
C HIS A 66 -6.78 17.27 -9.03
N GLU A 67 -7.49 18.35 -9.34
CA GLU A 67 -7.27 19.20 -10.52
C GLU A 67 -5.85 19.80 -10.62
N LEU A 68 -5.09 19.79 -9.52
CA LEU A 68 -3.74 20.33 -9.41
C LEU A 68 -2.65 19.23 -9.49
N GLY A 69 -3.01 18.02 -9.94
CA GLY A 69 -2.07 16.90 -10.11
C GLY A 69 -1.72 16.15 -8.81
N TYR A 70 -2.37 16.47 -7.69
CA TYR A 70 -2.25 15.70 -6.44
C TYR A 70 -3.27 14.57 -6.39
N ASN A 71 -2.93 13.47 -5.75
CA ASN A 71 -3.86 12.38 -5.46
C ASN A 71 -4.27 12.40 -3.99
N THR A 72 -5.51 12.00 -3.74
CA THR A 72 -6.02 11.69 -2.40
C THR A 72 -6.43 10.23 -2.33
N TYR A 73 -6.30 9.65 -1.13
CA TYR A 73 -6.63 8.25 -0.88
C TYR A 73 -7.56 8.16 0.33
N ALA A 74 -8.83 7.86 0.07
CA ALA A 74 -9.82 7.67 1.11
C ALA A 74 -10.01 6.18 1.43
N SER A 75 -10.17 5.80 2.69
CA SER A 75 -10.54 4.42 3.03
C SER A 75 -11.86 4.08 2.35
N ARG A 76 -11.91 2.94 1.65
CA ARG A 76 -13.14 2.46 1.00
C ARG A 76 -14.24 2.14 2.00
N HIS A 77 -13.86 1.62 3.16
CA HIS A 77 -14.78 1.01 4.13
C HIS A 77 -15.05 1.89 5.36
N HIS A 78 -14.31 3.00 5.54
CA HIS A 78 -14.45 3.85 6.74
C HIS A 78 -14.91 5.26 6.42
N SER A 79 -15.99 5.68 7.08
CA SER A 79 -16.52 7.05 7.04
C SER A 79 -17.26 7.37 8.33
N THR A 80 -17.40 8.66 8.64
CA THR A 80 -18.27 9.15 9.73
C THR A 80 -19.50 9.77 9.12
N GLU A 81 -20.67 9.46 9.66
CA GLU A 81 -21.88 10.21 9.35
C GLU A 81 -21.83 11.57 10.06
N GLN A 82 -22.00 12.66 9.32
CA GLN A 82 -22.18 13.97 9.95
C GLN A 82 -23.67 14.20 10.25
N PRO A 83 -24.02 14.50 11.51
CA PRO A 83 -25.32 15.07 11.84
C PRO A 83 -25.48 16.40 11.10
N LEU A 84 -26.65 16.64 10.52
CA LEU A 84 -26.95 17.92 9.90
C LEU A 84 -26.93 19.03 10.98
N PRO A 85 -26.48 20.26 10.64
CA PRO A 85 -26.53 21.38 11.57
C PRO A 85 -27.98 21.61 12.04
N PRO A 86 -28.24 21.79 13.34
CA PRO A 86 -29.56 22.21 13.81
C PRO A 86 -29.81 23.65 13.31
N GLY A 87 -30.77 23.83 12.40
CA GLY A 87 -31.16 25.14 11.85
C GLY A 87 -31.28 25.24 10.33
N GLY A 88 -30.94 24.19 9.58
CA GLY A 88 -31.11 24.15 8.11
C GLY A 88 -32.54 23.80 7.69
N ALA A 89 -33.40 24.83 7.56
CA ALA A 89 -34.70 24.89 6.88
C ALA A 89 -35.53 23.59 6.75
N ALA A 90 -36.67 23.58 7.44
CA ALA A 90 -37.81 22.70 7.20
C ALA A 90 -38.31 22.83 5.75
N GLY A 91 -37.80 21.97 4.87
CA GLY A 91 -38.25 21.84 3.49
C GLY A 91 -38.14 20.38 3.08
N GLY A 92 -39.30 19.75 2.87
CA GLY A 92 -39.47 18.30 2.71
C GLY A 92 -38.49 17.64 1.73
N ARG A 93 -37.51 16.95 2.31
CA ARG A 93 -36.88 15.71 1.85
C ARG A 93 -35.96 15.31 3.00
N ARG A 94 -36.03 14.06 3.47
CA ARG A 94 -35.04 13.51 4.42
C ARG A 94 -33.65 13.66 3.77
N ARG A 95 -32.95 14.77 4.00
CA ARG A 95 -31.62 15.01 3.45
C ARG A 95 -30.70 13.97 4.09
N ALA A 96 -30.17 13.07 3.27
CA ALA A 96 -29.28 12.01 3.71
C ALA A 96 -28.12 12.60 4.52
N SER A 97 -27.73 11.94 5.62
CA SER A 97 -26.53 12.32 6.37
C SER A 97 -25.35 12.37 5.42
N ALA A 98 -24.59 13.47 5.45
CA ALA A 98 -23.40 13.59 4.63
C ALA A 98 -22.33 12.65 5.20
N LYS A 99 -21.97 11.60 4.46
CA LYS A 99 -20.89 10.69 4.85
C LYS A 99 -19.55 11.39 4.62
N ARG A 100 -18.79 11.59 5.70
CA ARG A 100 -17.44 12.11 5.65
C ARG A 100 -16.43 10.96 5.62
N GLN A 101 -15.81 10.78 4.46
CA GLN A 101 -14.78 9.77 4.24
C GLN A 101 -13.52 10.03 5.07
N TRP A 102 -12.77 8.97 5.35
CA TRP A 102 -11.51 9.04 6.10
C TRP A 102 -10.32 8.96 5.15
N TYR A 103 -9.33 9.84 5.35
CA TYR A 103 -8.25 10.02 4.39
C TYR A 103 -6.89 9.58 4.93
N VAL A 104 -6.11 8.91 4.08
CA VAL A 104 -4.68 8.73 4.30
C VAL A 104 -4.05 10.12 4.43
N SER A 105 -3.22 10.30 5.45
CA SER A 105 -2.54 11.58 5.67
C SER A 105 -1.31 11.46 6.53
N ILE A 106 -0.34 12.32 6.23
CA ILE A 106 0.87 12.51 7.01
C ILE A 106 1.03 13.98 7.36
N ASN A 107 1.60 14.29 8.52
CA ASN A 107 1.94 15.66 8.88
C ASN A 107 3.29 16.08 8.26
N GLY A 108 3.68 17.35 8.41
CA GLY A 108 4.97 17.86 7.92
C GLY A 108 6.22 17.22 8.53
N LYS A 109 6.08 16.38 9.57
CA LYS A 109 7.17 15.58 10.15
C LYS A 109 7.16 14.13 9.64
N GLY A 110 6.39 13.82 8.60
CA GLY A 110 6.21 12.47 8.07
C GLY A 110 5.39 11.52 8.96
N ARG A 111 4.80 11.99 10.07
CA ARG A 111 4.03 11.12 10.97
C ARG A 111 2.59 10.95 10.47
N PRO A 112 2.03 9.73 10.47
CA PRO A 112 0.66 9.48 10.05
C PRO A 112 -0.36 10.16 10.97
N ARG A 113 -1.45 10.69 10.39
CA ARG A 113 -2.59 11.25 11.13
C ARG A 113 -3.77 10.26 11.14
N ARG A 114 -4.71 10.47 12.07
CA ARG A 114 -5.94 9.67 12.11
C ARG A 114 -6.88 10.08 10.97
N GLY A 115 -7.37 9.12 10.19
CA GLY A 115 -8.11 9.36 8.95
C GLY A 115 -9.37 10.21 9.10
N PHE A 116 -10.16 10.02 10.18
CA PHE A 116 -11.33 10.86 10.44
C PHE A 116 -10.98 12.30 10.87
N LYS A 117 -9.72 12.61 11.19
CA LYS A 117 -9.29 14.00 11.50
C LYS A 117 -8.82 14.75 10.26
N THR A 118 -8.93 14.13 9.09
CA THR A 118 -8.42 14.65 7.83
C THR A 118 -9.54 14.84 6.82
N ARG A 119 -9.50 15.92 6.05
CA ARG A 119 -10.39 16.19 4.91
C ARG A 119 -9.61 16.04 3.60
N SER A 120 -10.30 15.82 2.49
CA SER A 120 -9.70 15.77 1.14
C SER A 120 -8.97 17.04 0.74
N THR A 121 -9.36 18.18 1.33
CA THR A 121 -8.78 19.50 1.06
C THR A 121 -7.57 19.80 1.94
N ASP A 122 -7.28 18.96 2.94
CA ASP A 122 -6.16 19.20 3.84
C ASP A 122 -4.85 18.91 3.09
N LYS A 123 -3.86 19.82 3.13
CA LYS A 123 -2.51 19.60 2.53
C LYS A 123 -1.88 18.27 2.96
N ALA A 124 -2.11 17.86 4.21
CA ALA A 124 -1.66 16.60 4.77
C ALA A 124 -2.20 15.33 4.08
N SER A 125 -3.25 15.46 3.26
CA SER A 125 -3.91 14.38 2.52
C SER A 125 -3.61 14.39 1.02
N LEU A 126 -2.95 15.44 0.53
CA LEU A 126 -2.57 15.59 -0.87
C LEU A 126 -1.21 14.92 -1.08
N PHE A 127 -1.12 13.98 -2.01
CA PHE A 127 0.12 13.28 -2.33
C PHE A 127 0.47 13.51 -3.80
N LEU A 128 1.74 13.79 -4.08
CA LEU A 128 2.21 13.93 -5.46
C LEU A 128 2.93 12.65 -5.89
N PRO A 129 2.41 11.92 -6.90
CA PRO A 129 3.18 10.88 -7.56
C PRO A 129 4.50 11.43 -8.10
N ARG A 130 5.63 10.88 -7.62
CA ARG A 130 6.95 11.23 -8.12
C ARG A 130 7.44 10.15 -9.07
N VAL A 131 8.05 10.57 -10.18
CA VAL A 131 8.82 9.69 -11.05
C VAL A 131 10.06 9.23 -10.28
N LEU A 132 10.37 7.95 -10.38
CA LEU A 132 11.57 7.37 -9.77
C LEU A 132 12.82 7.90 -10.48
N ASP A 133 13.85 8.19 -9.70
CA ASP A 133 15.15 8.59 -10.26
C ASP A 133 16.01 7.36 -10.64
N HIS A 134 17.21 7.61 -11.17
CA HIS A 134 18.13 6.55 -11.58
C HIS A 134 18.51 5.61 -10.43
N LYS A 135 18.73 6.15 -9.23
CA LYS A 135 19.11 5.35 -8.05
C LYS A 135 17.94 4.50 -7.57
N ASP A 136 16.73 5.06 -7.56
CA ASP A 136 15.50 4.32 -7.27
C ASP A 136 15.32 3.15 -8.23
N HIS A 137 15.54 3.38 -9.53
CA HIS A 137 15.49 2.34 -10.55
C HIS A 137 16.53 1.23 -10.32
N GLU A 138 17.76 1.58 -9.93
CA GLU A 138 18.76 0.58 -9.55
C GLU A 138 18.32 -0.25 -8.34
N MET A 139 17.79 0.39 -7.30
CA MET A 139 17.31 -0.31 -6.11
C MET A 139 16.18 -1.29 -6.45
N VAL A 140 15.22 -0.87 -7.28
CA VAL A 140 14.12 -1.73 -7.76
C VAL A 140 14.66 -2.90 -8.58
N ARG A 141 15.63 -2.66 -9.47
CA ARG A 141 16.24 -3.71 -10.29
C ARG A 141 16.92 -4.78 -9.43
N ARG A 142 17.77 -4.37 -8.47
CA ARG A 142 18.46 -5.28 -7.55
C ARG A 142 17.49 -6.12 -6.73
N LEU A 143 16.37 -5.53 -6.29
CA LEU A 143 15.32 -6.26 -5.56
C LEU A 143 14.67 -7.34 -6.43
N ARG A 144 14.38 -7.05 -7.70
CA ARG A 144 13.78 -8.02 -8.62
C ARG A 144 14.74 -9.16 -8.98
N GLU A 145 16.03 -8.84 -9.13
CA GLU A 145 17.09 -9.83 -9.39
C GLU A 145 17.29 -10.78 -8.20
N SER A 146 17.26 -10.28 -6.96
CA SER A 146 17.38 -11.14 -5.77
C SER A 146 16.19 -12.10 -5.60
N GLN A 147 14.97 -11.64 -5.86
CA GLN A 147 13.77 -12.46 -5.80
C GLN A 147 13.76 -13.58 -6.86
N SER A 148 14.23 -13.28 -8.08
CA SER A 148 14.31 -14.27 -9.16
C SER A 148 15.43 -15.31 -8.93
N ALA A 149 16.56 -14.91 -8.34
CA ALA A 149 17.61 -15.82 -7.92
C ALA A 149 17.12 -16.81 -6.84
N HIS A 150 16.34 -16.35 -5.86
CA HIS A 150 15.76 -17.21 -4.82
C HIS A 150 14.79 -18.26 -5.39
N HIS A 151 13.96 -17.90 -6.37
CA HIS A 151 13.07 -18.84 -7.04
C HIS A 151 13.84 -19.95 -7.79
N THR A 152 14.91 -19.58 -8.47
CA THR A 152 15.73 -20.52 -9.27
C THR A 152 16.48 -21.52 -8.38
N HIS A 153 17.03 -21.06 -7.26
CA HIS A 153 17.73 -21.92 -6.29
C HIS A 153 16.81 -22.92 -5.59
N GLN A 154 15.56 -22.55 -5.25
CA GLN A 154 14.61 -23.49 -4.66
C GLN A 154 14.20 -24.61 -5.65
N HIS A 155 13.99 -24.27 -6.91
CA HIS A 155 13.63 -25.26 -7.93
C HIS A 155 14.78 -26.23 -8.23
N GLY A 156 16.00 -25.72 -8.40
CA GLY A 156 17.20 -26.55 -8.62
C GLY A 156 17.56 -27.46 -7.43
N GLY A 157 17.35 -26.98 -6.20
CA GLY A 157 17.56 -27.78 -4.98
C GLY A 157 16.57 -28.95 -4.84
N ARG A 158 15.28 -28.71 -5.16
CA ARG A 158 14.24 -29.76 -5.15
C ARG A 158 14.51 -30.83 -6.21
N GLU A 159 14.91 -30.44 -7.41
CA GLU A 159 15.21 -31.40 -8.48
C GLU A 159 16.46 -32.24 -8.17
N ARG A 160 17.54 -31.61 -7.67
CA ARG A 160 18.75 -32.33 -7.22
C ARG A 160 18.46 -33.31 -6.08
N ARG A 161 17.60 -32.94 -5.12
CA ARG A 161 17.18 -33.83 -4.02
C ARG A 161 16.32 -34.99 -4.52
N ARG A 162 15.42 -34.75 -5.48
CA ARG A 162 14.63 -35.81 -6.15
C ARG A 162 15.52 -36.79 -6.93
N ARG A 163 16.50 -36.29 -7.69
CA ARG A 163 17.47 -37.15 -8.42
C ARG A 163 18.29 -38.03 -7.46
N ARG A 164 18.76 -37.47 -6.34
CA ARG A 164 19.48 -38.26 -5.30
C ARG A 164 18.60 -39.35 -4.69
N HIS A 165 17.32 -39.09 -4.44
CA HIS A 165 16.41 -40.08 -3.87
C HIS A 165 16.08 -41.21 -4.87
N ARG A 166 15.94 -40.89 -6.16
CA ARG A 166 15.72 -41.86 -7.23
C ARG A 166 16.94 -42.74 -7.48
N SER A 167 18.15 -42.16 -7.40
CA SER A 167 19.41 -42.89 -7.52
C SER A 167 19.66 -43.87 -6.36
N ARG A 168 19.22 -43.55 -5.13
CA ARG A 168 19.33 -44.48 -3.99
C ARG A 168 18.41 -45.70 -4.15
N ARG A 169 17.13 -45.48 -4.49
CA ARG A 169 16.18 -46.59 -4.73
C ARG A 169 16.55 -47.52 -5.89
N GLY A 170 17.33 -47.05 -6.87
CA GLY A 170 17.79 -47.88 -7.98
C GLY A 170 18.95 -48.83 -7.63
N LYS A 171 19.66 -48.58 -6.52
CA LYS A 171 20.80 -49.42 -6.09
C LYS A 171 20.39 -50.57 -5.17
N ASP A 172 19.23 -50.49 -4.54
CA ASP A 172 18.75 -51.51 -3.60
C ASP A 172 18.07 -52.71 -4.31
N ASN A 173 17.82 -52.63 -5.61
CA ASN A 173 17.13 -53.66 -6.42
C ASN A 173 18.08 -54.60 -7.21
N HIS A 174 19.36 -54.71 -6.83
CA HIS A 174 20.34 -55.58 -7.51
C HIS A 174 21.07 -56.54 -6.56
N ALA A 175 20.51 -56.81 -5.39
CA ALA A 175 21.11 -57.70 -4.40
C ALA A 175 20.11 -58.76 -3.90
N LEU A 176 19.51 -59.52 -4.81
CA LEU A 176 18.84 -60.80 -4.54
C LEU A 176 18.88 -61.64 -5.82
N ASP A 177 20.01 -62.28 -6.07
CA ASP A 177 20.15 -63.51 -6.87
C ASP A 177 21.01 -64.48 -6.04
#